data_AF-A0A5K6CTD3-F1
#
_entry.id   AF-A0A5K6CTD3-F1
#
_cell.length_a   1.000
_cell.length_b   1.000
_cell.length_c   1.000
_cell.angle_alpha   90.00
_cell.angle_beta   90.00
_cell.angle_gamma   90.00
#
_symmetry.space_group_name_H-M   'P 1'
#
loop_
_entity.id
_entity.type
_entity.pdbx_description
1 polymer ?
#
loop_
_entity_poly.entity_id
_entity_poly.type
_entity_poly.pdbx_seq_one_letter_code
_entity_poly.pdbx_strand_id
1 'polypeptide(L)' 'MSKCQHCAAEELINSYGGLPEAKAYMKRYFKLNGGLRKKYPKVGNLITSKMNELQSAIATVEGFSHE' A
#
# COMPACT_ATOMS: atom_id res chain seq x y z
N MET A 1 18.67 -16.62 0.20
CA MET A 1 17.75 -16.13 -0.84
C MET A 1 17.33 -14.71 -0.47
N SER A 2 18.09 -13.69 -0.87
CA SER A 2 17.58 -12.31 -0.78
C SER A 2 16.46 -12.19 -1.80
N LYS A 3 15.20 -12.34 -1.36
CA LYS A 3 14.07 -11.91 -2.17
C LYS A 3 14.34 -10.44 -2.49
N CYS A 4 14.53 -10.12 -3.76
CA CYS A 4 14.74 -8.75 -4.20
C CYS A 4 13.57 -7.92 -3.65
N GLN A 5 13.86 -6.82 -2.96
CA GLN A 5 12.82 -5.95 -2.39
C GLN A 5 11.83 -5.49 -3.47
N HIS A 6 12.34 -5.29 -4.69
CA HIS A 6 11.55 -5.03 -5.88
C HIS A 6 10.58 -6.19 -6.21
N CYS A 7 11.03 -7.45 -6.19
CA CYS A 7 10.16 -8.60 -6.45
C CYS A 7 9.04 -8.72 -5.41
N ALA A 8 9.35 -8.51 -4.12
CA ALA A 8 8.32 -8.54 -3.08
C ALA A 8 7.31 -7.39 -3.24
N ALA A 9 7.78 -6.22 -3.67
CA ALA A 9 6.92 -5.08 -3.99
C ALA A 9 6.03 -5.35 -5.21
N GLU A 10 6.58 -5.95 -6.27
CA GLU A 10 5.83 -6.37 -7.45
C GLU A 10 4.78 -7.43 -7.12
N GLU A 11 5.13 -8.46 -6.33
CA GLU A 11 4.17 -9.47 -5.86
C GLU A 11 3.00 -8.82 -5.10
N LEU A 12 3.31 -7.88 -4.19
CA LEU A 12 2.28 -7.15 -3.46
C LEU A 12 1.40 -6.34 -4.42
N ILE A 13 2.00 -5.55 -5.32
CA ILE A 13 1.26 -4.73 -6.29
C ILE A 13 0.37 -5.59 -7.20
N ASN A 14 0.87 -6.73 -7.67
CA ASN A 14 0.13 -7.66 -8.52
C ASN A 14 -1.06 -8.28 -7.78
N SER A 15 -0.96 -8.48 -6.45
CA SER A 15 -2.11 -8.93 -5.65
C SER A 15 -3.28 -7.94 -5.61
N TYR A 16 -3.03 -6.65 -5.90
CA TYR A 16 -4.06 -5.62 -6.04
C TYR A 16 -4.56 -5.44 -7.48
N GLY A 17 -4.09 -6.26 -8.44
CA GLY A 17 -4.42 -6.13 -9.86
C GLY A 17 -3.39 -5.32 -10.66
N GLY A 18 -2.24 -4.98 -10.07
CA GLY A 18 -1.18 -4.21 -10.72
C GLY A 18 -1.09 -2.76 -10.21
N LEU A 19 -0.08 -2.03 -10.70
CA LEU A 19 0.25 -0.67 -10.25
C LEU A 19 -0.93 0.34 -10.34
N PRO A 20 -1.68 0.43 -11.47
CA PRO A 20 -2.81 1.37 -11.55
C PRO A 20 -3.91 1.06 -10.52
N GLU A 21 -4.22 -0.22 -10.31
CA GLU A 21 -5.27 -0.65 -9.39
C GLU A 21 -4.84 -0.46 -7.93
N ALA A 22 -3.58 -0.74 -7.60
CA ALA A 22 -2.98 -0.47 -6.30
C ALA A 22 -3.08 1.02 -5.91
N LYS A 23 -2.75 1.92 -6.85
CA LYS A 23 -2.88 3.39 -6.65
C LYS A 23 -4.34 3.81 -6.46
N ALA A 24 -5.24 3.28 -7.29
CA ALA A 24 -6.66 3.56 -7.17
C ALA A 24 -7.23 3.09 -5.82
N TYR A 25 -6.80 1.92 -5.34
CA TYR A 25 -7.17 1.39 -4.04
C TYR A 25 -6.72 2.30 -2.90
N MET A 26 -5.46 2.74 -2.89
CA MET A 26 -4.97 3.70 -1.89
C MET A 26 -5.76 5.01 -1.87
N LYS A 27 -6.09 5.56 -3.05
CA LYS A 27 -6.89 6.79 -3.14
C LYS A 27 -8.29 6.62 -2.56
N ARG A 28 -8.92 5.46 -2.75
CA ARG A 28 -10.22 5.13 -2.14
C ARG A 28 -10.11 4.97 -0.63
N TYR A 29 -9.06 4.32 -0.15
CA TYR A 29 -8.80 4.18 1.28
C TYR A 29 -8.70 5.52 2.01
N PHE A 30 -7.87 6.45 1.52
CA PHE A 30 -7.70 7.76 2.18
C PHE A 30 -9.01 8.52 2.32
N LYS A 31 -9.92 8.39 1.35
CA LYS A 31 -11.26 9.00 1.42
C LYS A 31 -12.15 8.39 2.51
N LEU A 32 -11.99 7.10 2.81
CA LEU A 32 -12.89 6.34 3.70
C LEU A 32 -12.38 6.25 5.15
N ASN A 33 -11.08 6.41 5.38
CA ASN A 33 -10.47 5.99 6.64
C ASN A 33 -10.71 6.91 7.84
N GLY A 34 -11.10 8.18 7.62
CA GLY A 34 -11.30 9.15 8.70
C GLY A 34 -12.35 8.74 9.74
N GLY A 35 -13.46 8.13 9.30
CA GLY A 35 -14.51 7.64 10.21
C GLY A 35 -14.23 6.26 10.80
N LEU A 36 -13.56 5.39 10.04
CA LEU A 36 -13.35 3.99 10.39
C LEU A 36 -12.33 3.83 11.53
N ARG A 37 -11.26 4.64 11.53
CA ARG A 37 -10.25 4.65 12.58
C ARG A 37 -10.78 5.13 13.94
N LYS A 38 -11.74 6.07 13.93
CA LYS A 38 -12.38 6.58 15.15
C LYS A 38 -13.33 5.56 15.77
N LYS A 39 -14.08 4.83 14.95
CA LYS A 39 -15.07 3.84 15.40
C LYS A 39 -14.45 2.48 15.75
N TYR A 40 -13.39 2.08 15.04
CA TYR A 40 -12.72 0.79 15.21
C TYR A 40 -11.19 0.96 15.21
N PRO A 41 -10.59 1.36 16.34
CA PRO A 41 -9.17 1.75 16.38
C PRO A 41 -8.20 0.61 16.04
N LYS A 42 -8.47 -0.62 16.50
CA LYS A 42 -7.62 -1.79 16.17
C LYS A 42 -7.64 -2.11 14.68
N VAL A 43 -8.82 -2.09 14.07
CA VAL A 43 -9.01 -2.34 12.63
C VAL A 43 -8.40 -1.20 11.81
N GLY A 44 -8.63 0.05 12.21
CA GLY A 44 -8.03 1.22 11.57
C GLY A 44 -6.50 1.19 11.60
N ASN A 45 -5.89 0.74 12.70
CA ASN A 45 -4.43 0.57 12.80
C ASN A 45 -3.91 -0.52 11.86
N LEU A 46 -4.58 -1.68 11.82
CA LEU A 46 -4.21 -2.78 10.92
C LEU A 46 -4.27 -2.35 9.45
N ILE A 47 -5.37 -1.69 9.04
CA ILE A 47 -5.51 -1.23 7.66
C ILE A 47 -4.47 -0.15 7.36
N THR A 48 -4.20 0.77 8.29
CA THR A 48 -3.12 1.77 8.11
C THR A 48 -1.76 1.11 7.88
N SER A 49 -1.43 0.08 8.65
CA SER A 49 -0.19 -0.68 8.45
C SER A 49 -0.12 -1.30 7.05
N LYS A 50 -1.21 -1.90 6.58
CA LYS A 50 -1.27 -2.51 5.24
C LYS A 50 -1.20 -1.48 4.12
N MET A 51 -1.73 -0.28 4.34
CA MET A 51 -1.65 0.81 3.35
C MET A 51 -0.27 1.43 3.29
N ASN A 52 0.45 1.51 4.41
CA ASN A 52 1.87 1.90 4.40
C ASN A 52 2.72 0.86 3.67
N GLU A 53 2.46 -0.42 3.86
CA GLU A 53 3.15 -1.52 3.15
C GLU A 53 2.94 -1.41 1.63
N LEU A 54 1.70 -1.16 1.19
CA LEU A 54 1.37 -0.93 -0.23
C LEU A 54 2.01 0.35 -0.78
N GLN A 55 2.04 1.44 0.01
CA GLN A 55 2.69 2.69 -0.39
C GLN A 55 4.19 2.49 -0.64
N SER A 56 4.87 1.80 0.27
CA SER A 56 6.29 1.49 0.12
C SER A 56 6.55 0.59 -1.08
N ALA A 57 5.68 -0.39 -1.35
CA ALA A 57 5.80 -1.22 -2.54
C ALA A 57 5.64 -0.42 -3.83
N ILE A 58 4.63 0.47 -3.90
CA ILE A 58 4.46 1.39 -5.03
C ILE A 58 5.71 2.24 -5.22
N ALA A 59 6.25 2.85 -4.16
CA ALA A 59 7.48 3.65 -4.25
C ALA A 59 8.70 2.83 -4.73
N THR A 60 8.78 1.56 -4.32
CA THR A 60 9.87 0.64 -4.74
C THR A 60 9.77 0.31 -6.23
N VAL A 61 8.58 0.04 -6.75
CA VAL A 61 8.35 -0.32 -8.17
C VAL A 61 8.38 0.89 -9.09
N GLU A 62 7.89 2.04 -8.63
CA GLU A 62 8.04 3.30 -9.36
C GLU A 62 9.48 3.82 -9.36
N GLY A 63 10.37 3.15 -8.63
CA GLY A 63 11.78 3.49 -8.56
C GLY A 63 11.96 4.91 -8.09
N PHE A 64 11.33 5.28 -6.96
CA PHE A 64 11.41 6.64 -6.40
C PHE A 64 12.89 7.02 -6.18
N SER A 65 13.48 7.61 -7.21
CA SER A 65 14.67 8.43 -7.19
C SER A 65 14.34 9.59 -6.26
N HIS A 66 15.02 9.62 -5.12
CA HIS A 66 15.17 10.85 -4.37
C HIS A 66 16.13 11.72 -5.21
N GLU A 67 15.58 12.62 -6.02
CA GLU A 67 16.29 13.84 -6.44
C GLU A 67 16.14 14.90 -5.35
#